data_AF-K1RGI8-F1
#
_entry.id   AF-K1RGI8-F1
#
_cell.length_a   1.000
_cell.length_b   1.000
_cell.length_c   1.000
_cell.angle_alpha   90.00
_cell.angle_beta   90.00
_cell.angle_gamma   90.00
#
_symmetry.space_group_name_H-M   'P 1'
#
loop_
_entity.id
_entity.type
_entity.pdbx_description
1 polymer ?
#
loop_
_entity_poly.entity_id
_entity_poly.type
_entity_poly.pdbx_seq_one_letter_code
_entity_poly.pdbx_strand_id
1 'polypeptide(L)' 'MILIIGTIVIIRQQHNTPYQKDTGFIFGTIYHITYQSDTNYQQEIETELKKVDQS' A
#
# COMPACT_ATOMS: atom_id res chain seq x y z
N MET A 1 16.17 31.19 6.23
CA MET A 1 15.32 30.48 7.21
C MET A 1 14.09 29.83 6.56
N ILE A 2 13.38 30.50 5.65
CA ILE A 2 12.17 29.96 4.98
C ILE A 2 12.47 28.68 4.19
N LEU A 3 13.61 28.62 3.50
CA LEU A 3 14.04 27.44 2.73
C LEU A 3 14.22 26.18 3.61
N ILE A 4 14.70 26.33 4.84
CA ILE A 4 14.94 25.22 5.76
C ILE A 4 13.59 24.68 6.28
N ILE A 5 12.64 25.57 6.56
CA ILE A 5 11.30 25.16 7.01
C ILE A 5 10.54 24.46 5.87
N GLY A 6 10.63 25.00 4.65
CA GLY A 6 10.02 24.40 3.47
C GLY A 6 10.53 22.99 3.17
N THR A 7 11.84 22.75 3.28
CA THR A 7 12.41 21.41 3.05
C THR A 7 11.96 20.39 4.10
N ILE A 8 11.86 20.78 5.37
CA ILE A 8 11.37 19.90 6.45
C ILE A 8 9.91 19.48 6.21
N VAL A 9 9.06 20.39 5.72
CA VAL A 9 7.65 20.10 5.43
C VAL A 9 7.51 19.14 4.25
N ILE A 10 8.25 19.36 3.17
CA ILE A 10 8.22 18.49 1.99
C ILE A 10 8.71 17.07 2.35
N ILE A 11 9.82 16.95 3.11
CA ILE A 11 10.34 15.65 3.54
C ILE A 11 9.33 14.90 4.40
N ARG A 12 8.66 15.57 5.35
CA ARG A 12 7.62 14.95 6.17
C ARG A 12 6.40 14.54 5.36
N GLN A 13 5.98 15.34 4.39
CA GLN A 13 4.84 15.03 3.53
C GLN A 13 5.15 13.87 2.58
N GLN A 14 6.39 13.77 2.08
CA GLN A 14 6.84 12.71 1.19
C GLN A 14 7.06 11.37 1.92
N HIS A 15 7.42 11.40 3.20
CA HIS A 15 7.63 10.21 4.04
C HIS A 15 6.35 9.71 4.74
N ASN A 16 5.23 10.43 4.61
CA ASN A 16 4.00 10.13 5.33
C ASN A 16 3.12 9.09 4.64
N THR A 17 3.49 8.61 3.45
CA THR A 17 2.78 7.54 2.77
C THR A 17 2.84 6.28 3.63
N PRO A 18 1.72 5.85 4.25
CA PRO A 18 1.73 4.75 5.17
C PRO A 18 2.05 3.45 4.43
N TYR A 19 2.82 2.58 5.08
CA TYR A 19 3.00 1.22 4.59
C TYR A 19 1.73 0.43 4.90
N GLN A 20 1.04 0.03 3.86
CA GLN A 20 -0.10 -0.87 3.93
C GLN A 20 0.40 -2.31 3.86
N LYS A 21 -0.14 -3.16 4.71
CA LYS A 21 0.17 -4.59 4.77
C LYS A 21 -1.13 -5.36 4.68
N ASP A 22 -1.39 -5.90 3.50
CA ASP A 22 -2.61 -6.63 3.22
C ASP A 22 -2.30 -8.13 3.22
N THR A 23 -3.13 -8.88 3.95
CA THR A 23 -3.02 -10.33 4.07
C THR A 23 -4.39 -10.97 3.88
N GLY A 24 -4.43 -12.07 3.14
CA GLY A 24 -5.67 -12.80 2.91
C GLY A 24 -5.41 -14.23 2.46
N PHE A 25 -6.49 -15.01 2.33
CA PHE A 25 -6.43 -16.42 1.96
C PHE A 25 -7.00 -16.62 0.55
N ILE A 26 -6.13 -16.95 -0.41
CA ILE A 26 -6.47 -17.22 -1.83
C ILE A 26 -5.56 -18.34 -2.34
N PHE A 27 -6.01 -19.17 -3.28
CA PHE A 27 -5.26 -20.32 -3.81
C PHE A 27 -4.87 -21.36 -2.75
N GLY A 28 -5.63 -21.49 -1.67
CA GLY A 28 -5.28 -22.41 -0.57
C GLY A 28 -4.03 -22.00 0.23
N THR A 29 -3.50 -20.79 0.03
CA THR A 29 -2.35 -20.23 0.74
C THR A 29 -2.64 -18.82 1.27
N ILE A 30 -1.78 -18.31 2.15
CA ILE A 30 -1.91 -16.95 2.70
C ILE A 30 -0.96 -16.02 1.94
N TYR A 31 -1.51 -15.02 1.26
CA TYR A 31 -0.70 -13.98 0.63
C TYR A 31 -0.35 -12.88 1.63
N HIS A 32 0.80 -12.25 1.42
CA HIS A 32 1.26 -11.09 2.20
C HIS A 32 1.77 -10.03 1.22
N ILE A 33 1.03 -8.94 1.06
CA ILE A 33 1.37 -7.86 0.14
C ILE A 33 1.65 -6.60 0.96
N THR A 34 2.85 -6.03 0.80
CA THR A 34 3.24 -4.78 1.44
C THR A 34 3.48 -3.73 0.37
N TYR A 35 2.80 -2.59 0.48
CA TYR A 35 2.95 -1.48 -0.44
C TYR A 35 2.92 -0.15 0.30
N GLN A 36 3.46 0.88 -0.33
CA GLN A 36 3.49 2.24 0.19
C GLN A 36 2.47 3.07 -0.58
N SER A 37 1.33 3.34 0.05
CA SER A 37 0.24 4.10 -0.56
C SER A 37 -0.66 4.70 0.51
N ASP A 38 -1.13 5.91 0.25
CA ASP A 38 -2.20 6.54 1.05
C ASP A 38 -3.56 5.87 0.83
N THR A 39 -3.75 5.21 -0.31
CA THR A 39 -4.99 4.52 -0.69
C THR A 39 -4.90 3.03 -0.36
N ASN A 40 -5.99 2.47 0.19
CA ASN A 40 -6.11 1.03 0.42
C ASN A 40 -6.52 0.32 -0.89
N TYR A 41 -5.65 -0.59 -1.36
CA TYR A 41 -5.84 -1.39 -2.58
C TYR A 41 -6.25 -2.84 -2.31
N GLN A 42 -6.48 -3.22 -1.04
CA GLN A 42 -6.77 -4.59 -0.63
C GLN A 42 -7.89 -5.23 -1.45
N GLN A 43 -9.00 -4.51 -1.65
CA GLN A 43 -10.16 -5.03 -2.35
C GLN A 43 -9.88 -5.31 -3.83
N GLU A 44 -9.12 -4.44 -4.50
CA GLU A 44 -8.73 -4.63 -5.90
C GLU A 44 -7.78 -5.83 -6.03
N ILE A 45 -6.80 -5.91 -5.12
CA ILE A 45 -5.87 -7.04 -5.03
C ILE A 45 -6.64 -8.36 -4.85
N GLU A 46 -7.59 -8.42 -3.90
CA GLU A 46 -8.40 -9.62 -3.66
C GLU A 46 -9.25 -10.00 -4.88
N THR A 47 -9.78 -9.01 -5.61
CA THR A 47 -10.61 -9.23 -6.81
C THR A 47 -9.78 -9.83 -7.93
N GLU A 48 -8.61 -9.26 -8.21
CA GLU A 48 -7.70 -9.75 -9.25
C GLU A 48 -7.14 -11.14 -8.91
N LEU A 49 -6.77 -11.37 -7.64
CA LEU A 49 -6.30 -12.67 -7.18
C LEU A 49 -7.41 -13.75 -7.29
N LYS A 50 -8.65 -13.43 -6.91
CA LYS A 50 -9.79 -14.36 -7.07
C LYS A 50 -10.11 -14.66 -8.53
N LYS A 51 -9.99 -13.67 -9.41
CA LYS A 51 -10.20 -13.87 -10.85
C LYS A 51 -9.21 -14.87 -11.44
N VAL A 52 -7.95 -14.83 -10.99
CA VAL A 52 -6.93 -15.79 -11.38
C VAL A 52 -7.18 -17.19 -10.78
N ASP A 53 -7.72 -17.28 -9.55
CA ASP A 53 -8.13 -18.54 -8.91
C ASP A 53 -9.29 -19.24 -9.62
N GLN A 54 -10.16 -18.47 -10.28
CA GLN A 54 -11.28 -18.96 -11.07
C GLN A 54 -10.91 -19.39 -12.50
N SER A 55 -9.63 -19.32 -12.89
CA SER A 55 -9.13 -19.71 -14.22
C SER A 55 -8.47 -21.07 -14.22
#